data_AF-A0A453K9Y4-F1
#
_entry.id   AF-A0A453K9Y4-F1
#
_cell.length_a   1.000
_cell.length_b   1.000
_cell.length_c   1.000
_cell.angle_alpha   90.00
_cell.angle_beta   90.00
_cell.angle_gamma   90.00
#
_symmetry.space_group_name_H-M   'P 1'
#
loop_
_entity.id
_entity.type
_entity.pdbx_description
1 polymer ?
#
loop_
_entity_poly.entity_id
_entity_poly.type
_entity_poly.pdbx_seq_one_letter_code
_entity_poly.pdbx_strand_id
1 'polypeptide(L)'
;DLPLRHRSSVHISTVGSNNMRISWVTDDRKAPSVVEYGKSRGNYTVSTTGDHATYRYFFYKSGAIHHVTIGPLAPSTTYHYRCGKAGDEFTLKTPPASLPIELVVIGDLGQTGWTASTLSHIGGADYDMLLLPGDLSYADTQQPLWDSFGRLVQPLASARPWMVTEGNHEVEALPVVGFAPFVAYNARWRMPHEESGSASNLYYSFDMAGGAAHVVMLGSYTEFEQGSEQLTFLAGRWTRRGSTTTRPTAGARCSSPLATAATGKGLLSSSSRITSQRTCRCSGRRASGTVG
;
A
#
# COMPACT_ATOMS: atom_id res chain seq x y z
N ASP A 1 -8.29 30.17 17.30
CA ASP A 1 -7.29 29.42 18.07
C ASP A 1 -7.67 27.95 18.20
N LEU A 2 -7.25 27.12 17.24
CA LEU A 2 -7.23 25.67 17.39
C LEU A 2 -5.83 25.28 17.89
N PRO A 3 -5.69 24.48 18.96
CA PRO A 3 -4.39 24.21 19.55
C PRO A 3 -3.46 23.52 18.54
N LEU A 4 -2.23 24.01 18.48
CA LEU A 4 -1.08 23.67 17.62
C LEU A 4 -0.59 22.20 17.70
N ARG A 5 -1.49 21.22 17.72
CA ARG A 5 -1.15 19.78 17.81
C ARG A 5 -2.03 18.90 16.91
N HIS A 6 -2.50 19.43 15.79
CA HIS A 6 -3.35 18.66 14.88
C HIS A 6 -2.49 17.66 14.09
N ARG A 7 -2.66 16.36 14.38
CA ARG A 7 -2.13 15.29 13.54
C ARG A 7 -3.11 15.09 12.40
N SER A 8 -2.63 15.07 11.18
CA SER A 8 -3.49 14.92 10.01
C SER A 8 -2.90 13.94 9.02
N SER A 9 -3.71 13.56 8.05
CA SER A 9 -3.33 12.67 6.97
C SER A 9 -2.80 11.32 7.48
N VAL A 10 -3.38 10.79 8.56
CA VAL A 10 -2.99 9.48 9.08
C VAL A 10 -3.37 8.40 8.07
N HIS A 11 -2.40 7.62 7.63
CA HIS A 11 -2.59 6.54 6.68
C HIS A 11 -1.65 5.36 6.95
N ILE A 12 -2.05 4.18 6.47
CA ILE A 12 -1.35 2.91 6.72
C ILE A 12 -0.95 2.25 5.39
N SER A 13 0.23 1.63 5.34
CA SER A 13 0.62 0.69 4.29
C SER A 13 1.19 -0.59 4.90
N THR A 14 1.16 -1.71 4.17
CA THR A 14 1.78 -2.97 4.65
C THR A 14 3.28 -2.97 4.40
N VAL A 15 4.04 -3.58 5.31
CA VAL A 15 5.49 -3.74 5.22
C VAL A 15 5.88 -5.17 5.57
N GLY A 16 6.52 -5.88 4.64
CA GLY A 16 6.83 -7.29 4.81
C GLY A 16 5.58 -8.15 5.04
N SER A 17 5.71 -9.25 5.78
CA SER A 17 4.62 -10.22 5.97
C SER A 17 3.67 -9.90 7.13
N ASN A 18 4.12 -9.15 8.13
CA ASN A 18 3.38 -8.92 9.38
C ASN A 18 3.63 -7.55 10.01
N ASN A 19 4.19 -6.58 9.28
CA ASN A 19 4.34 -5.22 9.77
C ASN A 19 3.45 -4.26 8.99
N MET A 20 3.17 -3.11 9.59
CA MET A 20 2.46 -2.01 8.96
C MET A 20 3.20 -0.70 9.21
N ARG A 21 3.27 0.16 8.20
CA ARG A 21 3.79 1.51 8.34
C ARG A 21 2.64 2.46 8.56
N ILE A 22 2.68 3.18 9.67
CA ILE A 22 1.76 4.26 9.98
C ILE A 22 2.48 5.57 9.67
N SER A 23 1.82 6.40 8.86
CA SER A 23 2.34 7.68 8.43
C SER A 23 1.37 8.80 8.78
N TRP A 24 1.87 9.98 9.14
CA TRP A 24 1.04 11.15 9.45
C TRP A 24 1.83 12.44 9.32
N VAL A 25 1.13 13.58 9.36
CA VAL A 25 1.72 14.92 9.28
C VAL A 25 1.47 15.72 10.55
N THR A 26 2.48 16.45 11.04
CA THR A 26 2.36 17.46 12.10
C THR A 26 2.94 18.81 11.67
N ASP A 27 2.38 19.90 12.20
CA ASP A 27 2.96 21.24 12.01
C ASP A 27 4.23 21.44 12.86
N ASP A 28 4.26 20.86 14.07
CA ASP A 28 5.44 20.86 14.93
C ASP A 28 6.47 19.83 14.44
N ARG A 29 7.59 20.35 13.92
CA ARG A 29 8.72 19.56 13.42
C ARG A 29 9.56 18.90 14.51
N LYS A 30 9.35 19.26 15.78
CA LYS A 30 9.99 18.61 16.92
C LYS A 30 9.12 17.49 17.50
N ALA A 31 7.92 17.28 16.93
CA ALA A 31 7.04 16.20 17.36
C ALA A 31 7.75 14.84 17.21
N PRO A 32 7.65 13.95 18.20
CA PRO A 32 8.30 12.65 18.13
C PRO A 32 7.59 11.73 17.12
N SER A 33 8.37 11.06 16.26
CA SER A 33 7.91 9.97 15.40
C SER A 33 7.73 8.69 16.21
N VAL A 34 6.67 8.62 17.03
CA VAL A 34 6.40 7.45 17.89
C VAL A 34 4.97 6.98 17.70
N VAL A 35 4.76 5.67 17.61
CA VAL A 35 3.44 5.05 17.67
C VAL A 35 3.36 4.16 18.88
N GLU A 36 2.33 4.36 19.68
CA GLU A 36 1.95 3.46 20.78
C GLU A 36 0.72 2.68 20.36
N TYR A 37 0.73 1.36 20.53
CA TYR A 37 -0.35 0.49 20.07
C TYR A 37 -0.61 -0.72 20.98
N GLY A 38 -1.81 -1.28 20.89
CA GLY A 38 -2.25 -2.43 21.67
C GLY A 38 -3.56 -3.03 21.14
N LYS A 39 -4.00 -4.16 21.70
CA LYS A 39 -5.23 -4.85 21.27
C LYS A 39 -6.51 -4.32 21.94
N SER A 40 -6.38 -3.41 22.90
CA SER A 40 -7.50 -2.84 23.65
C SER A 40 -7.43 -1.32 23.65
N ARG A 41 -8.57 -0.66 23.50
CA ARG A 41 -8.68 0.80 23.52
C ARG A 41 -8.08 1.38 24.80
N GLY A 42 -7.31 2.45 24.66
CA GLY A 42 -6.63 3.15 25.74
C GLY A 42 -5.49 2.37 26.41
N ASN A 43 -5.24 1.12 26.00
CA ASN A 43 -4.19 0.28 26.58
C ASN A 43 -3.15 -0.08 25.53
N TYR A 44 -2.13 0.77 25.43
CA TYR A 44 -1.01 0.61 24.52
C TYR A 44 0.13 -0.12 25.22
N THR A 45 0.39 -1.35 24.80
CA THR A 45 1.39 -2.23 25.43
C THR A 45 2.74 -2.17 24.72
N VAL A 46 2.78 -1.63 23.51
CA VAL A 46 3.98 -1.52 22.69
C VAL A 46 4.13 -0.08 22.22
N SER A 47 5.38 0.40 22.17
CA SER A 47 5.77 1.70 21.63
C SER A 47 6.91 1.52 20.64
N THR A 48 6.78 2.10 19.46
CA THR A 48 7.79 2.02 18.39
C THR A 48 8.13 3.42 17.89
N THR A 49 9.42 3.67 17.65
CA THR A 49 9.94 4.92 17.10
C THR A 49 10.23 4.73 15.61
N GLY A 50 10.01 5.77 14.81
CA GLY A 50 10.42 5.83 13.41
C GLY A 50 11.08 7.15 13.09
N ASP A 51 10.98 7.58 11.84
CA ASP A 51 11.63 8.78 11.32
C ASP A 51 10.60 9.82 10.87
N HIS A 52 11.09 10.99 10.45
CA HIS A 52 10.28 11.96 9.73
C HIS A 52 11.14 12.74 8.75
N ALA A 53 10.49 13.28 7.73
CA ALA A 53 11.09 14.17 6.76
C ALA A 53 10.20 15.39 6.52
N THR A 54 10.75 16.40 5.83
CA THR A 54 9.99 17.53 5.31
C THR A 54 10.46 17.82 3.90
N TYR A 55 9.57 18.32 3.04
CA TYR A 55 9.94 18.76 1.70
C TYR A 55 9.51 20.21 1.46
N ARG A 56 10.06 20.79 0.39
CA ARG A 56 9.72 22.14 -0.09
C ARG A 56 9.36 22.05 -1.57
N TYR A 57 8.41 22.88 -1.97
CA TYR A 57 8.04 23.06 -3.36
C TYR A 57 7.62 24.53 -3.55
N PHE A 58 8.43 25.31 -4.26
CA PHE A 58 8.39 26.77 -4.24
C PHE A 58 8.30 27.34 -2.80
N PHE A 59 7.25 28.10 -2.51
CA PHE A 59 6.95 28.71 -1.23
C PHE A 59 6.26 27.75 -0.26
N TYR A 60 5.75 26.61 -0.75
CA TYR A 60 5.19 25.58 0.10
C TYR A 60 6.30 24.87 0.89
N LYS A 61 6.02 24.64 2.16
CA LYS A 61 6.86 23.89 3.08
C LYS A 61 5.97 22.90 3.81
N SER A 62 6.24 21.61 3.69
CA SER A 62 5.42 20.60 4.36
C SER A 62 5.54 20.71 5.88
N GLY A 63 4.54 20.17 6.59
CA GLY A 63 4.72 19.71 7.97
C GLY A 63 5.78 18.61 8.07
N ALA A 64 6.10 18.16 9.28
CA ALA A 64 6.87 16.94 9.48
C ALA A 64 6.00 15.74 9.09
N ILE A 65 6.50 14.96 8.14
CA ILE A 65 5.85 13.74 7.65
C ILE A 65 6.55 12.58 8.33
N HIS A 66 5.85 11.91 9.24
CA HIS A 66 6.38 10.84 10.05
C HIS A 66 6.09 9.49 9.42
N HIS A 67 7.02 8.55 9.55
CA HIS A 67 6.81 7.15 9.19
C HIS A 67 7.27 6.25 10.34
N VAL A 68 6.37 5.39 10.84
CA VAL A 68 6.68 4.43 11.89
C VAL A 68 6.18 3.05 11.47
N THR A 69 7.08 2.08 11.39
CA THR A 69 6.74 0.69 11.11
C THR A 69 6.47 -0.04 12.42
N ILE A 70 5.24 -0.52 12.62
CA ILE A 70 4.81 -1.32 13.77
C ILE A 70 4.74 -2.81 13.41
N GLY A 71 4.97 -3.65 14.40
CA GLY A 71 4.88 -5.11 14.30
C GLY A 71 6.04 -5.83 14.98
N PRO A 72 6.09 -7.17 14.87
CA PRO A 72 5.18 -8.01 14.11
C PRO A 72 3.75 -8.03 14.69
N LEU A 73 2.74 -7.98 13.82
CA LEU A 73 1.32 -7.97 14.16
C LEU A 73 0.67 -9.33 13.87
N ALA A 74 -0.30 -9.71 14.70
CA ALA A 74 -1.13 -10.88 14.41
C ALA A 74 -2.07 -10.59 13.23
N PRO A 75 -2.33 -11.57 12.33
CA PRO A 75 -3.27 -11.40 11.22
C PRO A 75 -4.71 -11.31 11.70
N SER A 76 -5.61 -10.75 10.88
CA SER A 76 -7.05 -10.61 11.19
C SER A 76 -7.34 -10.04 12.59
N THR A 77 -6.47 -9.16 13.08
CA THR A 77 -6.49 -8.67 14.46
C THR A 77 -6.67 -7.16 14.46
N THR A 78 -7.55 -6.69 15.33
CA THR A 78 -7.75 -5.27 15.59
C THR A 78 -6.70 -4.75 16.56
N TYR A 79 -6.06 -3.63 16.20
CA TYR A 79 -5.17 -2.89 17.06
C TYR A 79 -5.65 -1.44 17.18
N HIS A 80 -5.49 -0.87 18.36
CA HIS A 80 -5.70 0.55 18.65
C HIS A 80 -4.35 1.21 18.79
N TYR A 81 -4.20 2.41 18.22
CA TYR A 81 -2.92 3.11 18.20
C TYR A 81 -3.08 4.62 18.30
N ARG A 82 -2.04 5.29 18.79
CA ARG A 82 -1.92 6.75 18.76
C ARG A 82 -0.55 7.16 18.26
N CYS A 83 -0.50 8.28 17.54
CA CYS A 83 0.72 8.81 16.96
C CYS A 83 1.28 9.97 17.81
N GLY A 84 2.59 10.07 17.98
CA GLY A 84 3.26 11.17 18.68
C GLY A 84 2.97 11.26 20.19
N LYS A 85 2.79 10.12 20.88
CA LYS A 85 2.60 9.95 22.34
C LYS A 85 1.36 10.58 22.99
N ALA A 86 0.51 11.25 22.22
CA ALA A 86 -0.69 11.93 22.71
C ALA A 86 -1.71 12.11 21.58
N GLY A 87 -2.90 12.59 21.88
CA GLY A 87 -3.94 12.91 20.88
C GLY A 87 -4.89 11.75 20.60
N ASP A 88 -5.50 11.80 19.42
CA ASP A 88 -6.58 10.89 19.02
C ASP A 88 -6.11 9.44 18.91
N GLU A 89 -7.00 8.54 19.29
CA GLU A 89 -6.83 7.10 19.09
C GLU A 89 -7.43 6.69 17.73
N PHE A 90 -6.66 5.91 16.99
CA PHE A 90 -7.07 5.27 15.75
C PHE A 90 -7.21 3.77 15.95
N THR A 91 -7.94 3.11 15.05
CA THR A 91 -8.14 1.66 15.07
C THR A 91 -7.83 1.09 13.70
N LEU A 92 -6.91 0.12 13.63
CA LEU A 92 -6.59 -0.62 12.42
C LEU A 92 -6.98 -2.10 12.55
N LYS A 93 -7.23 -2.76 11.42
CA LYS A 93 -7.38 -4.22 11.34
C LYS A 93 -6.31 -4.74 10.39
N THR A 94 -5.56 -5.75 10.82
CA THR A 94 -4.58 -6.42 9.96
C THR A 94 -5.26 -7.35 8.95
N PRO A 95 -4.73 -7.46 7.70
CA PRO A 95 -5.22 -8.42 6.72
C PRO A 95 -5.15 -9.87 7.23
N PRO A 96 -5.92 -10.79 6.63
CA PRO A 96 -5.81 -12.21 6.93
C PRO A 96 -4.49 -12.81 6.46
N ALA A 97 -4.05 -13.88 7.14
CA ALA A 97 -2.86 -14.67 6.75
C ALA A 97 -3.16 -15.78 5.74
N SER A 98 -4.38 -15.84 5.21
CA SER A 98 -4.83 -16.84 4.25
C SER A 98 -6.00 -16.29 3.44
N LEU A 99 -6.33 -16.92 2.31
CA LEU A 99 -7.53 -16.56 1.55
C LEU A 99 -8.81 -16.98 2.30
N PRO A 100 -9.94 -16.29 2.09
CA PRO A 100 -10.12 -15.15 1.19
C PRO A 100 -9.53 -13.84 1.72
N ILE A 101 -9.18 -12.95 0.80
CA ILE A 101 -8.86 -11.54 1.10
C ILE A 101 -9.76 -10.65 0.22
N GLU A 102 -10.36 -9.62 0.83
CA GLU A 102 -11.21 -8.65 0.14
C GLU A 102 -10.42 -7.38 -0.19
N LEU A 103 -10.39 -7.02 -1.47
CA LEU A 103 -9.69 -5.85 -1.97
C LEU A 103 -10.67 -4.80 -2.49
N VAL A 104 -10.37 -3.55 -2.19
CA VAL A 104 -10.91 -2.40 -2.94
C VAL A 104 -9.84 -1.98 -3.95
N VAL A 105 -10.22 -1.85 -5.21
CA VAL A 105 -9.35 -1.32 -6.26
C VAL A 105 -10.01 -0.09 -6.85
N ILE A 106 -9.31 1.04 -6.76
CA ILE A 106 -9.74 2.35 -7.27
C ILE A 106 -8.56 3.03 -7.94
N GLY A 107 -8.80 3.93 -8.88
CA GLY A 107 -7.80 4.79 -9.54
C GLY A 107 -8.33 6.22 -9.63
N ASP A 108 -7.46 7.18 -9.93
CA ASP A 108 -7.87 8.54 -10.30
C ASP A 108 -8.77 9.19 -9.22
N LEU A 109 -8.35 9.11 -7.95
CA LEU A 109 -9.25 9.38 -6.83
C LEU A 109 -9.58 10.87 -6.70
N GLY A 110 -8.56 11.72 -6.76
CA GLY A 110 -8.69 13.16 -6.60
C GLY A 110 -9.37 13.59 -5.31
N GLN A 111 -10.04 14.74 -5.33
CA GLN A 111 -10.67 15.32 -4.13
C GLN A 111 -11.91 16.16 -4.46
N THR A 112 -12.77 15.64 -5.35
CA THR A 112 -14.01 16.28 -5.78
C THR A 112 -15.23 15.78 -4.97
N GLY A 113 -16.43 16.29 -5.27
CA GLY A 113 -17.67 15.73 -4.73
C GLY A 113 -17.88 14.26 -5.10
N TRP A 114 -17.39 13.83 -6.28
CA TRP A 114 -17.42 12.42 -6.69
C TRP A 114 -16.50 11.56 -5.82
N THR A 115 -15.33 12.10 -5.44
CA THR A 115 -14.41 11.45 -4.50
C THR A 115 -15.11 11.15 -3.18
N ALA A 116 -15.85 12.12 -2.62
CA ALA A 116 -16.59 11.92 -1.37
C ALA A 116 -17.65 10.80 -1.48
N SER A 117 -18.35 10.73 -2.61
CA SER A 117 -19.29 9.63 -2.91
C SER A 117 -18.58 8.28 -3.01
N THR A 118 -17.46 8.21 -3.72
CA THR A 118 -16.63 7.00 -3.82
C THR A 118 -16.13 6.54 -2.45
N LEU A 119 -15.60 7.44 -1.63
CA LEU A 119 -15.15 7.12 -0.27
C LEU A 119 -16.31 6.67 0.64
N SER A 120 -17.50 7.23 0.47
CA SER A 120 -18.71 6.78 1.18
C SER A 120 -19.04 5.32 0.84
N HIS A 121 -19.01 4.95 -0.45
CA HIS A 121 -19.22 3.57 -0.87
C HIS A 121 -18.14 2.62 -0.32
N ILE A 122 -16.88 3.02 -0.33
CA ILE A 122 -15.78 2.23 0.25
C ILE A 122 -15.98 2.05 1.75
N GLY A 123 -16.37 3.11 2.47
CA GLY A 123 -16.65 3.06 3.91
C GLY A 123 -17.83 2.16 4.29
N GLY A 124 -18.72 1.86 3.35
CA GLY A 124 -19.81 0.90 3.52
C GLY A 124 -19.43 -0.56 3.27
N ALA A 125 -18.24 -0.84 2.73
CA ALA A 125 -17.77 -2.20 2.44
C ALA A 125 -16.85 -2.73 3.56
N ASP A 126 -16.91 -4.04 3.84
CA ASP A 126 -15.87 -4.71 4.63
C ASP A 126 -14.77 -5.18 3.68
N TYR A 127 -13.59 -4.56 3.80
CA TYR A 127 -12.42 -4.86 2.99
C TYR A 127 -11.17 -4.97 3.88
N ASP A 128 -10.17 -5.69 3.39
CA ASP A 128 -8.92 -5.93 4.11
C ASP A 128 -7.81 -4.96 3.67
N MET A 129 -7.81 -4.56 2.40
CA MET A 129 -6.79 -3.70 1.81
C MET A 129 -7.33 -2.92 0.62
N LEU A 130 -6.80 -1.71 0.41
CA LEU A 130 -7.11 -0.88 -0.76
C LEU A 130 -5.88 -0.77 -1.67
N LEU A 131 -6.08 -0.93 -2.98
CA LEU A 131 -5.09 -0.69 -4.02
C LEU A 131 -5.48 0.58 -4.80
N LEU A 132 -4.54 1.52 -4.94
CA LEU A 132 -4.70 2.78 -5.68
C LEU A 132 -3.53 3.00 -6.64
N PRO A 133 -3.61 2.55 -7.90
CA PRO A 133 -2.51 2.60 -8.84
C PRO A 133 -2.47 3.96 -9.56
N GLY A 134 -2.07 5.01 -8.84
CA GLY A 134 -1.78 6.33 -9.40
C GLY A 134 -2.91 7.35 -9.30
N ASP A 135 -2.54 8.60 -9.55
CA ASP A 135 -3.40 9.78 -9.58
C ASP A 135 -4.19 9.97 -8.28
N LEU A 136 -3.43 10.23 -7.20
CA LEU A 136 -3.96 10.31 -5.84
C LEU A 136 -4.72 11.61 -5.65
N SER A 137 -3.99 12.73 -5.59
CA SER A 137 -4.53 13.99 -5.08
C SER A 137 -4.96 14.96 -6.17
N TYR A 138 -4.42 14.82 -7.39
CA TYR A 138 -4.47 15.85 -8.43
C TYR A 138 -4.00 17.21 -7.90
N ALA A 139 -2.96 17.21 -7.04
CA ALA A 139 -2.41 18.44 -6.52
C ALA A 139 -1.73 19.27 -7.60
N ASP A 140 -1.14 18.62 -8.60
CA ASP A 140 -0.62 19.26 -9.82
C ASP A 140 0.18 20.52 -9.52
N THR A 141 1.22 20.37 -8.70
CA THR A 141 2.11 21.44 -8.21
C THR A 141 1.51 22.36 -7.14
N GLN A 142 0.19 22.36 -6.92
CA GLN A 142 -0.50 23.06 -5.82
C GLN A 142 -0.45 22.25 -4.52
N GLN A 143 0.73 22.22 -3.88
CA GLN A 143 1.02 21.34 -2.74
C GLN A 143 0.02 21.32 -1.56
N PRO A 144 -0.68 22.40 -1.17
CA PRO A 144 -1.70 22.32 -0.13
C PRO A 144 -2.81 21.30 -0.42
N LEU A 145 -3.03 20.96 -1.70
CA LEU A 145 -3.98 19.94 -2.13
C LEU A 145 -3.58 18.53 -1.71
N TRP A 146 -2.29 18.25 -1.47
CA TRP A 146 -1.88 16.99 -0.84
C TRP A 146 -2.31 16.90 0.63
N ASP A 147 -2.34 18.04 1.34
CA ASP A 147 -2.74 18.09 2.75
C ASP A 147 -4.26 17.94 2.89
N SER A 148 -5.05 18.57 2.00
CA SER A 148 -6.51 18.35 1.97
C SER A 148 -6.86 16.92 1.55
N PHE A 149 -6.18 16.36 0.55
CA PHE A 149 -6.37 14.97 0.14
C PHE A 149 -6.07 14.01 1.29
N GLY A 150 -4.95 14.18 1.99
CA GLY A 150 -4.60 13.35 3.15
C GLY A 150 -5.66 13.41 4.26
N ARG A 151 -6.19 14.61 4.58
CA ARG A 151 -7.30 14.77 5.52
C ARG A 151 -8.58 14.09 5.03
N LEU A 152 -8.88 14.18 3.73
CA LEU A 152 -10.07 13.60 3.12
C LEU A 152 -10.09 12.07 3.22
N VAL A 153 -8.96 11.41 2.95
CA VAL A 153 -8.89 9.93 2.95
C VAL A 153 -8.59 9.31 4.32
N GLN A 154 -8.10 10.11 5.28
CA GLN A 154 -7.70 9.65 6.63
C GLN A 154 -8.74 8.73 7.32
N PRO A 155 -10.07 8.99 7.28
CA PRO A 155 -11.04 8.11 7.95
C PRO A 155 -10.95 6.64 7.52
N LEU A 156 -10.58 6.38 6.26
CA LEU A 156 -10.41 5.02 5.72
C LEU A 156 -8.95 4.57 5.74
N ALA A 157 -8.02 5.46 5.37
CA ALA A 157 -6.60 5.15 5.26
C ALA A 157 -5.92 4.89 6.62
N SER A 158 -6.47 5.42 7.71
CA SER A 158 -6.00 5.12 9.08
C SER A 158 -6.51 3.79 9.64
N ALA A 159 -7.44 3.12 8.95
CA ALA A 159 -8.11 1.90 9.44
C ALA A 159 -7.76 0.63 8.67
N ARG A 160 -7.36 0.76 7.40
CA ARG A 160 -6.94 -0.33 6.51
C ARG A 160 -5.72 0.11 5.70
N PRO A 161 -4.82 -0.81 5.33
CA PRO A 161 -3.67 -0.48 4.49
C PRO A 161 -4.11 -0.03 3.09
N TRP A 162 -3.54 1.08 2.64
CA TRP A 162 -3.62 1.60 1.28
C TRP A 162 -2.27 1.39 0.60
N MET A 163 -2.28 0.58 -0.46
CA MET A 163 -1.12 0.29 -1.28
C MET A 163 -1.24 1.09 -2.57
N VAL A 164 -0.40 2.11 -2.70
CA VAL A 164 -0.51 3.10 -3.78
C VAL A 164 0.66 3.00 -4.75
N THR A 165 0.51 3.43 -5.99
CA THR A 165 1.64 3.75 -6.86
C THR A 165 1.48 5.15 -7.44
N GLU A 166 2.45 5.58 -8.24
CA GLU A 166 2.46 6.87 -8.91
C GLU A 166 1.64 6.86 -10.22
N GLY A 167 1.03 8.01 -10.56
CA GLY A 167 0.53 8.34 -11.89
C GLY A 167 1.13 9.66 -12.41
N ASN A 168 0.66 10.15 -13.56
CA ASN A 168 1.23 11.39 -14.12
C ASN A 168 1.02 12.60 -13.21
N HIS A 169 -0.06 12.62 -12.43
CA HIS A 169 -0.36 13.73 -11.53
C HIS A 169 0.59 13.78 -10.32
N GLU A 170 1.34 12.70 -10.04
CA GLU A 170 2.39 12.68 -9.02
C GLU A 170 3.77 13.13 -9.55
N VAL A 171 3.97 13.21 -10.87
CA VAL A 171 5.27 13.56 -11.47
C VAL A 171 5.73 14.93 -10.97
N GLU A 172 4.88 15.96 -11.09
CA GLU A 172 5.09 17.31 -10.54
C GLU A 172 6.51 17.91 -10.79
N ALA A 173 7.18 17.50 -11.87
CA ALA A 173 8.55 17.90 -12.16
C ALA A 173 8.59 19.29 -12.82
N LEU A 174 9.50 20.14 -12.36
CA LEU A 174 9.77 21.44 -12.98
C LEU A 174 11.29 21.63 -13.13
N PRO A 175 11.88 21.09 -14.21
CA PRO A 175 13.34 21.10 -14.41
C PRO A 175 13.96 22.50 -14.40
N VAL A 176 13.25 23.50 -14.94
CA VAL A 176 13.73 24.89 -15.02
C VAL A 176 13.98 25.49 -13.63
N VAL A 177 13.26 25.03 -12.61
CA VAL A 177 13.36 25.50 -11.21
C VAL A 177 14.02 24.44 -10.30
N GLY A 178 14.52 23.33 -10.89
CA GLY A 178 15.21 22.27 -10.16
C GLY A 178 14.32 21.38 -9.29
N PHE A 179 13.00 21.36 -9.50
CA PHE A 179 12.14 20.40 -8.80
C PHE A 179 12.19 19.04 -9.48
N ALA A 180 12.79 18.08 -8.78
CA ALA A 180 12.80 16.67 -9.15
C ALA A 180 11.36 16.10 -9.21
N PRO A 181 11.13 15.05 -10.02
CA PRO A 181 9.83 14.40 -10.08
C PRO A 181 9.48 13.69 -8.76
N PHE A 182 8.18 13.49 -8.50
CA PHE A 182 7.63 12.67 -7.41
C PHE A 182 8.01 13.08 -5.98
N VAL A 183 8.48 14.31 -5.77
CA VAL A 183 8.94 14.78 -4.43
C VAL A 183 7.84 14.64 -3.37
N ALA A 184 6.62 15.07 -3.69
CA ALA A 184 5.50 15.00 -2.75
C ALA A 184 5.04 13.55 -2.51
N TYR A 185 4.89 12.77 -3.58
CA TYR A 185 4.53 11.35 -3.51
C TYR A 185 5.50 10.56 -2.63
N ASN A 186 6.81 10.66 -2.90
CA ASN A 186 7.84 9.93 -2.16
C ASN A 186 7.94 10.36 -0.70
N ALA A 187 7.70 11.64 -0.40
CA ALA A 187 7.72 12.13 0.97
C ALA A 187 6.48 11.71 1.77
N ARG A 188 5.31 11.58 1.13
CA ARG A 188 4.02 11.35 1.80
C ARG A 188 3.65 9.87 1.88
N TRP A 189 3.82 9.14 0.79
CA TRP A 189 3.37 7.77 0.60
C TRP A 189 4.55 6.83 0.44
N ARG A 190 5.23 6.52 1.56
CA ARG A 190 6.35 5.59 1.59
C ARG A 190 5.85 4.14 1.51
N MET A 191 5.99 3.52 0.35
CA MET A 191 5.61 2.14 0.06
C MET A 191 6.75 1.16 0.39
N PRO A 192 6.48 -0.16 0.51
CA PRO A 192 7.48 -1.15 0.96
C PRO A 192 8.47 -1.54 -0.16
N HIS A 193 9.09 -0.55 -0.80
CA HIS A 193 9.97 -0.79 -1.94
C HIS A 193 11.29 -1.42 -1.51
N GLU A 194 11.89 -0.98 -0.40
CA GLU A 194 13.13 -1.54 0.13
C GLU A 194 12.92 -3.00 0.58
N GLU A 195 11.80 -3.29 1.26
CA GLU A 195 11.45 -4.65 1.69
C GLU A 195 11.17 -5.57 0.50
N SER A 196 10.79 -4.97 -0.63
CA SER A 196 10.65 -5.67 -1.89
C SER A 196 11.98 -5.75 -2.68
N GLY A 197 13.06 -5.13 -2.23
CA GLY A 197 14.32 -5.07 -2.99
C GLY A 197 14.20 -4.30 -4.31
N SER A 198 13.24 -3.37 -4.39
CA SER A 198 13.20 -2.34 -5.42
C SER A 198 14.08 -1.17 -4.98
N ALA A 199 14.77 -0.54 -5.93
CA ALA A 199 15.56 0.67 -5.69
C ALA A 199 14.71 1.94 -5.63
N SER A 200 13.41 1.86 -5.93
CA SER A 200 12.54 3.01 -6.11
C SER A 200 11.17 2.81 -5.48
N ASN A 201 10.65 3.85 -4.83
CA ASN A 201 9.29 3.88 -4.27
C ASN A 201 8.19 3.89 -5.36
N LEU A 202 8.57 4.04 -6.64
CA LEU A 202 7.65 4.10 -7.78
C LEU A 202 7.22 2.72 -8.29
N TYR A 203 7.95 1.66 -7.94
CA TYR A 203 7.60 0.29 -8.29
C TYR A 203 8.06 -0.65 -7.17
N TYR A 204 7.20 -1.56 -6.76
CA TYR A 204 7.48 -2.46 -5.64
C TYR A 204 6.56 -3.68 -5.69
N SER A 205 6.72 -4.58 -4.73
CA SER A 205 5.86 -5.76 -4.63
C SER A 205 5.68 -6.17 -3.18
N PHE A 206 4.58 -6.83 -2.87
CA PHE A 206 4.29 -7.32 -1.53
C PHE A 206 3.43 -8.58 -1.59
N ASP A 207 3.42 -9.31 -0.48
CA ASP A 207 2.62 -10.52 -0.33
C ASP A 207 1.38 -10.23 0.50
N MET A 208 0.29 -10.89 0.14
CA MET A 208 -0.99 -10.85 0.85
C MET A 208 -1.41 -12.26 1.25
N ALA A 209 -2.32 -12.37 2.22
CA ALA A 209 -2.91 -13.65 2.61
C ALA A 209 -1.85 -14.72 2.92
N GLY A 210 -0.82 -14.35 3.70
CA GLY A 210 0.28 -15.25 4.08
C GLY A 210 1.13 -15.73 2.89
N GLY A 211 1.19 -14.94 1.81
CA GLY A 211 1.93 -15.31 0.59
C GLY A 211 1.08 -16.05 -0.45
N ALA A 212 -0.22 -16.24 -0.20
CA ALA A 212 -1.12 -16.87 -1.17
C ALA A 212 -1.38 -16.01 -2.42
N ALA A 213 -1.24 -14.68 -2.31
CA ALA A 213 -1.28 -13.75 -3.43
C ALA A 213 -0.06 -12.82 -3.38
N HIS A 214 0.56 -12.60 -4.54
CA HIS A 214 1.67 -11.67 -4.70
C HIS A 214 1.24 -10.54 -5.62
N VAL A 215 1.42 -9.31 -5.16
CA VAL A 215 1.08 -8.09 -5.92
C VAL A 215 2.36 -7.40 -6.33
N VAL A 216 2.40 -6.99 -7.59
CA VAL A 216 3.46 -6.12 -8.14
C VAL A 216 2.80 -4.82 -8.58
N MET A 217 3.28 -3.71 -8.02
CA MET A 217 2.92 -2.35 -8.39
C MET A 217 4.04 -1.82 -9.30
N LEU A 218 3.70 -1.47 -10.52
CA LEU A 218 4.64 -0.93 -11.51
C LEU A 218 4.43 0.58 -11.66
N GLY A 219 5.48 1.27 -12.09
CA GLY A 219 5.47 2.72 -12.34
C GLY A 219 5.44 3.00 -13.84
N SER A 220 4.42 3.73 -14.29
CA SER A 220 4.27 4.14 -15.69
C SER A 220 5.10 5.35 -16.09
N TYR A 221 5.61 6.11 -15.12
CA TYR A 221 6.33 7.37 -15.36
C TYR A 221 7.77 7.32 -14.85
N THR A 222 8.33 6.11 -14.82
CA THR A 222 9.74 5.82 -14.61
C THR A 222 10.23 4.90 -15.73
N GLU A 223 11.54 4.75 -15.91
CA GLU A 223 12.09 3.92 -16.99
C GLU A 223 11.59 2.47 -16.87
N PHE A 224 10.97 1.95 -17.92
CA PHE A 224 10.47 0.56 -18.02
C PHE A 224 10.99 -0.18 -19.25
N GLU A 225 11.82 0.46 -20.06
CA GLU A 225 12.42 -0.13 -21.26
C GLU A 225 13.47 -1.20 -20.92
N GLN A 226 13.93 -1.93 -21.95
CA GLN A 226 14.99 -2.91 -21.80
C GLN A 226 16.25 -2.30 -21.16
N GLY A 227 16.74 -2.92 -20.08
CA GLY A 227 17.89 -2.44 -19.31
C GLY A 227 17.54 -1.53 -18.14
N SER A 228 16.28 -1.11 -17.99
CA SER A 228 15.83 -0.33 -16.83
C SER A 228 15.90 -1.13 -15.53
N GLU A 229 16.05 -0.41 -14.42
CA GLU A 229 16.00 -1.00 -13.07
C GLU A 229 14.64 -1.64 -12.79
N GLN A 230 13.54 -1.02 -13.23
CA GLN A 230 12.19 -1.56 -13.06
C GLN A 230 12.02 -2.91 -13.77
N LEU A 231 12.44 -3.02 -15.03
CA LEU A 231 12.33 -4.29 -15.76
C LEU A 231 13.22 -5.37 -15.13
N THR A 232 14.42 -4.98 -14.65
CA THR A 232 15.33 -5.87 -13.92
C THR A 232 14.69 -6.39 -12.63
N PHE A 233 14.06 -5.50 -11.86
CA PHE A 233 13.29 -5.84 -10.66
C PHE A 233 12.17 -6.84 -10.99
N LEU A 234 11.36 -6.55 -12.01
CA LEU A 234 10.25 -7.41 -12.43
C LEU A 234 10.73 -8.81 -12.84
N ALA A 235 11.77 -8.91 -13.66
CA ALA A 235 12.36 -10.18 -14.09
C ALA A 235 12.93 -10.99 -12.92
N GLY A 236 13.56 -10.32 -11.95
CA GLY A 236 14.05 -10.94 -10.71
C GLY A 236 12.92 -11.57 -9.89
N ARG A 237 11.73 -10.96 -9.87
CA ARG A 237 10.55 -11.53 -9.18
C ARG A 237 10.03 -12.80 -9.84
N TRP A 238 9.99 -12.81 -11.17
CA TRP A 238 9.52 -13.97 -11.94
C TRP A 238 10.46 -15.17 -11.75
N THR A 239 11.76 -14.91 -11.75
CA THR A 239 12.77 -15.97 -11.59
C THR A 239 12.75 -16.58 -10.19
N ARG A 240 12.63 -15.76 -9.13
CA ARG A 240 12.57 -16.24 -7.73
C ARG A 240 11.32 -17.09 -7.44
N ARG A 241 10.20 -16.83 -8.11
CA ARG A 241 8.97 -17.65 -7.95
C ARG A 241 8.91 -18.84 -8.90
N GLY A 242 9.62 -18.80 -10.04
CA GLY A 242 9.75 -19.95 -10.94
C GLY A 242 10.63 -21.08 -10.37
N SER A 243 11.65 -20.74 -9.55
CA SER A 243 12.60 -21.70 -8.99
C SER A 243 12.09 -22.49 -7.77
N THR A 244 10.96 -22.11 -7.19
CA THR A 244 10.29 -22.87 -6.11
C THR A 244 9.42 -24.02 -6.63
N THR A 245 9.39 -24.24 -7.95
CA THR A 245 8.79 -25.44 -8.55
C THR A 245 9.79 -26.59 -8.40
N THR A 246 9.68 -27.38 -7.33
CA THR A 246 10.21 -28.75 -7.34
C THR A 246 9.68 -29.44 -8.61
N ARG A 247 10.57 -30.03 -9.42
CA ARG A 247 10.20 -30.77 -10.64
C ARG A 247 9.02 -31.68 -10.33
N PRO A 248 7.82 -31.46 -10.90
CA PRO A 248 6.78 -32.45 -10.81
C PRO A 248 7.20 -33.61 -11.71
N THR A 249 7.18 -34.83 -11.18
CA THR A 249 6.88 -35.99 -12.00
C THR A 249 5.65 -35.66 -12.85
N ALA A 250 5.76 -35.89 -14.16
CA ALA A 250 4.84 -35.42 -15.20
C ALA A 250 3.37 -35.37 -14.75
N GLY A 251 2.77 -34.17 -14.69
CA GLY A 251 1.31 -34.05 -14.59
C GLY A 251 0.70 -32.87 -13.83
N ALA A 252 1.46 -32.02 -13.11
CA ALA A 252 0.86 -30.91 -12.37
C ALA A 252 1.68 -29.62 -12.49
N ARG A 253 1.14 -28.61 -13.19
CA ARG A 253 1.57 -27.21 -13.05
C ARG A 253 0.51 -26.49 -12.22
N CYS A 254 0.89 -26.03 -11.02
CA CYS A 254 0.11 -25.05 -10.26
C CYS A 254 0.95 -23.77 -10.16
N SER A 255 0.56 -22.74 -10.91
CA SER A 255 1.05 -21.37 -10.72
C SER A 255 0.13 -20.66 -9.73
N SER A 256 0.68 -20.10 -8.66
CA SER A 256 -0.05 -19.19 -7.75
C SER A 256 -0.68 -18.05 -8.56
N PRO A 257 -1.90 -17.58 -8.22
CA PRO A 257 -2.49 -16.44 -8.92
C PRO A 257 -1.64 -15.19 -8.65
N LEU A 258 -1.00 -14.68 -9.71
CA LEU A 258 -0.36 -13.37 -9.73
C LEU A 258 -1.45 -12.34 -10.02
N ALA A 259 -1.62 -11.35 -9.15
CA ALA A 259 -2.45 -10.18 -9.44
C ALA A 259 -1.50 -9.05 -9.83
N THR A 260 -1.44 -8.72 -11.13
CA THR A 260 -0.70 -7.56 -11.62
C THR A 260 -1.65 -6.37 -11.60
N ALA A 261 -1.36 -5.37 -10.78
CA ALA A 261 -1.97 -4.05 -10.90
C ALA A 261 -1.03 -3.20 -11.77
N ALA A 262 -1.33 -3.14 -13.08
CA ALA A 262 -0.66 -2.22 -13.98
C ALA A 262 -1.43 -0.89 -13.97
N THR A 263 -0.71 0.21 -13.85
CA THR A 263 -1.18 1.57 -14.14
C THR A 263 -1.58 1.63 -15.62
N GLY A 264 -2.87 1.53 -15.89
CA GLY A 264 -3.42 1.58 -17.24
C GLY A 264 -4.77 2.25 -17.20
N LYS A 265 -4.90 3.39 -17.89
CA LYS A 265 -6.12 4.21 -17.98
C LYS A 265 -7.37 3.34 -18.17
N GLY A 266 -8.19 3.30 -17.14
CA GLY A 266 -9.48 2.64 -17.14
C GLY A 266 -10.16 2.87 -15.80
N LEU A 267 -11.19 3.72 -15.77
CA LEU A 267 -12.10 3.84 -14.63
C LEU A 267 -12.64 2.45 -14.28
N LEU A 268 -12.05 1.81 -13.27
CA LEU A 268 -12.53 0.56 -12.71
C LEU A 268 -12.53 0.72 -11.20
N SER A 269 -13.61 1.30 -10.66
CA SER A 269 -13.97 1.04 -9.27
C SER A 269 -14.56 -0.36 -9.24
N SER A 270 -13.86 -1.31 -8.62
CA SER A 270 -14.36 -2.67 -8.44
C SER A 270 -13.97 -3.21 -7.07
N SER A 271 -14.92 -3.87 -6.41
CA SER A 271 -14.63 -4.75 -5.28
C SER A 271 -14.21 -6.10 -5.84
N SER A 272 -13.02 -6.56 -5.47
CA SER A 272 -12.45 -7.81 -5.94
C SER A 272 -12.19 -8.74 -4.77
N ARG A 273 -12.79 -9.93 -4.83
CA ARG A 273 -12.56 -11.01 -3.86
C ARG A 273 -11.62 -12.05 -4.43
N ILE A 274 -10.50 -12.34 -3.74
CA ILE A 274 -9.61 -13.43 -4.12
C ILE A 274 -9.95 -14.65 -3.26
N THR A 275 -10.56 -15.69 -3.86
CA THR A 275 -11.10 -16.85 -3.13
C THR A 275 -10.36 -18.18 -3.30
N SER A 276 -9.48 -18.34 -4.30
CA SER A 276 -8.98 -19.69 -4.66
C SER A 276 -7.49 -19.91 -4.40
N GLN A 277 -7.17 -20.89 -3.56
CA GLN A 277 -6.12 -21.88 -3.84
C GLN A 277 -6.83 -23.06 -4.52
N ARG A 278 -6.58 -23.32 -5.81
CA ARG A 278 -7.17 -24.51 -6.46
C ARG A 278 -6.62 -25.78 -5.81
N THR A 279 -7.42 -26.45 -4.99
CA THR A 279 -7.18 -27.82 -4.54
C THR A 279 -7.66 -28.78 -5.65
N CYS A 280 -6.73 -29.39 -6.38
CA CYS A 280 -7.05 -30.47 -7.31
C CYS A 280 -7.46 -31.72 -6.52
N ARG A 281 -8.76 -32.05 -6.48
CA ARG A 281 -9.21 -33.42 -6.16
C ARG A 281 -9.07 -34.28 -7.41
N CYS A 282 -8.06 -35.15 -7.46
CA CYS A 282 -8.00 -36.23 -8.43
C CYS A 282 -9.06 -37.29 -8.10
N SER A 283 -10.08 -37.43 -8.94
CA SER A 283 -10.90 -38.65 -8.99
C SER A 283 -10.25 -39.61 -9.98
N GLY A 284 -9.57 -40.64 -9.47
CA GLY A 284 -8.97 -41.67 -10.31
C GLY A 284 -10.04 -42.61 -10.86
N ARG A 285 -10.29 -42.57 -12.17
CA ARG A 285 -10.85 -43.74 -12.88
C ARG A 285 -9.69 -44.59 -13.35
N ARG A 286 -9.56 -45.81 -12.81
CA ARG A 286 -8.69 -46.85 -13.39
C ARG A 286 -9.31 -47.29 -14.72
N ALA A 287 -8.58 -47.13 -15.81
CA ALA A 287 -8.83 -47.88 -17.04
C ALA A 287 -8.13 -49.23 -16.90
N SER A 288 -8.90 -50.32 -16.83
CA SER A 288 -8.39 -51.68 -17.01
C SER A 288 -8.17 -51.92 -18.51
N GLY A 289 -6.92 -51.86 -18.95
CA GLY A 289 -6.50 -52.32 -20.26
C GLY A 289 -5.96 -53.75 -20.16
N THR A 290 -6.64 -54.68 -20.80
CA THR A 290 -6.18 -56.04 -21.10
C THR A 290 -5.10 -55.98 -22.18
N VAL A 291 -3.97 -56.65 -21.99
CA VAL A 291 -3.04 -57.03 -23.06
C VAL A 291 -2.40 -58.37 -22.72
N GLY A 292 -2.45 -59.31 -23.68
CA GLY A 292 -1.54 -60.46 -23.78
C GLY A 292 -2.07 -61.75 -23.21
#